data_AF-L0M4G1-F1
#
_entry.id   AF-L0M4G1-F1
#
_cell.length_a   1.000
_cell.length_b   1.000
_cell.length_c   1.000
_cell.angle_alpha   90.00
_cell.angle_beta   90.00
_cell.angle_gamma   90.00
#
_symmetry.space_group_name_H-M   'P 1'
#
loop_
_entity.id
_entity.type
_entity.pdbx_description
1 polymer ?
#
loop_
_entity_poly.entity_id
_entity_poly.type
_entity_poly.pdbx_seq_one_letter_code
_entity_poly.pdbx_strand_id
1 'polypeptide(L)'
;MKIQLLSALVLGALSFASFAQDASTDSNLIRQGEYLARAGDCVACHTNGKDGKPFAGGLPMETPIGTIYSTNITPDKKNGIGDYTFEEFDDAVRKGVRKDGSTLYPAMPFPSFARVSEADMRAMYAYFMHGVEPQAEPNRDSDIPWPLSMRWPLSIWRLMFAPTPKDFVINPNADPVLERGRYLVEGLGHCGACHTPRSLTMQEKALSEKDGDNYLSGSNSPIDGWVASSLRGENRDGLGTWSEAELAEFLKTGRNDKSVVFGGMSDVVEHSLQYLSDDDITAISRYLKSLPPRDGKQTPAPVEDSVAKDLWKGNDSKPGASLYVDNCAACHRTDGVGYKRAFPSLKGNPVVQTEDATSLIHIILTGSTTPAVKGAVSNLTMPSFGWRLDDQQVADVTNFIRTSWGNNAPAVSASDVAKVRKSLSHDEKAMGNADISKLPTP
;
A
#
# COMPACT_ATOMS: atom_id res chain seq x y z
N MET A 1 -6.00 28.54 68.74
CA MET A 1 -5.96 27.20 68.10
C MET A 1 -6.99 27.15 66.96
N LYS A 2 -6.79 27.88 65.86
CA LYS A 2 -7.74 27.91 64.71
C LYS A 2 -7.17 28.42 63.37
N ILE A 3 -5.85 28.50 63.20
CA ILE A 3 -5.24 29.09 61.98
C ILE A 3 -4.27 28.12 61.25
N GLN A 4 -4.00 26.93 61.77
CA GLN A 4 -3.04 25.99 61.15
C GLN A 4 -3.65 24.94 60.20
N LEU A 5 -4.97 24.91 60.00
CA LEU A 5 -5.64 23.88 59.18
C LEU A 5 -6.01 24.31 57.75
N LEU A 6 -5.90 25.59 57.39
CA LEU A 6 -6.23 26.06 56.03
C LEU A 6 -5.08 25.94 55.02
N SER A 7 -3.81 25.91 55.46
CA SER A 7 -2.67 25.85 54.53
C SER A 7 -2.41 24.45 53.96
N ALA A 8 -2.89 23.39 54.61
CA ALA A 8 -2.71 22.02 54.12
C ALA A 8 -3.70 21.63 53.00
N LEU A 9 -4.86 22.28 52.91
CA LEU A 9 -5.87 21.97 51.89
C LEU A 9 -5.55 22.61 50.52
N VAL A 10 -4.82 23.73 50.50
CA VAL A 10 -4.44 24.44 49.27
C VAL A 10 -3.22 23.80 48.59
N LEU A 11 -2.28 23.21 49.35
CA LEU A 11 -1.15 22.47 48.78
C LEU A 11 -1.58 21.12 48.17
N GLY A 12 -2.62 20.46 48.69
CA GLY A 12 -3.13 19.22 48.10
C GLY A 12 -3.75 19.43 46.70
N ALA A 13 -4.54 20.49 46.53
CA ALA A 13 -5.21 20.78 45.26
C ALA A 13 -4.25 21.16 44.11
N LEU A 14 -3.11 21.78 44.44
CA LEU A 14 -2.06 22.11 43.45
C LEU A 14 -1.29 20.86 42.98
N SER A 15 -1.06 19.87 43.85
CA SER A 15 -0.41 18.62 43.47
C SER A 15 -1.31 17.72 42.58
N PHE A 16 -2.62 17.65 42.85
CA PHE A 16 -3.54 16.88 42.01
C PHE A 16 -3.70 17.48 40.59
N ALA A 17 -3.58 18.79 40.43
CA ALA A 17 -3.64 19.45 39.12
C ALA A 17 -2.42 19.12 38.25
N SER A 18 -1.20 19.08 38.82
CA SER A 18 0.01 18.69 38.08
C SER A 18 0.00 17.22 37.65
N PHE A 19 -0.45 16.30 38.51
CA PHE A 19 -0.56 14.87 38.15
C PHE A 19 -1.62 14.61 37.07
N ALA A 20 -2.73 15.33 37.09
CA ALA A 20 -3.76 15.21 36.05
C ALA A 20 -3.27 15.74 34.69
N GLN A 21 -2.46 16.81 34.70
CA GLN A 21 -1.90 17.40 33.49
C GLN A 21 -0.78 16.54 32.88
N ASP A 22 0.11 15.97 33.70
CA ASP A 22 1.14 15.03 33.24
C ASP A 22 0.53 13.74 32.68
N ALA A 23 -0.40 13.10 33.40
CA ALA A 23 -1.08 11.90 32.91
C ALA A 23 -1.90 12.14 31.62
N SER A 24 -2.51 13.33 31.49
CA SER A 24 -3.21 13.70 30.25
C SER A 24 -2.25 13.92 29.08
N THR A 25 -1.07 14.47 29.34
CA THR A 25 -0.04 14.74 28.32
C THR A 25 0.56 13.44 27.81
N ASP A 26 0.88 12.49 28.70
CA ASP A 26 1.36 11.16 28.33
C ASP A 26 0.31 10.37 27.55
N SER A 27 -0.97 10.45 27.94
CA SER A 27 -2.06 9.79 27.22
C SER A 27 -2.28 10.34 25.80
N ASN A 28 -2.12 11.66 25.62
CA ASN A 28 -2.24 12.31 24.31
C ASN A 28 -1.05 11.94 23.40
N LEU A 29 0.15 11.87 23.96
CA LEU A 29 1.35 11.46 23.23
C LEU A 29 1.25 10.00 22.74
N ILE A 30 0.78 9.09 23.60
CA ILE A 30 0.55 7.68 23.23
C ILE A 30 -0.53 7.59 22.14
N ARG A 31 -1.64 8.32 22.27
CA ARG A 31 -2.70 8.35 21.25
C ARG A 31 -2.22 8.91 19.91
N GLN A 32 -1.39 9.94 19.93
CA GLN A 32 -0.74 10.47 18.73
C GLN A 32 0.20 9.41 18.13
N GLY A 33 0.98 8.71 18.95
CA GLY A 33 1.84 7.61 18.51
C GLY A 33 1.06 6.47 17.86
N GLU A 34 -0.09 6.09 18.42
CA GLU A 34 -0.99 5.10 17.82
C GLU A 34 -1.46 5.55 16.44
N TYR A 35 -1.91 6.81 16.33
CA TYR A 35 -2.35 7.40 15.07
C TYR A 35 -1.24 7.39 14.01
N LEU A 36 -0.03 7.78 14.39
CA LEU A 36 1.14 7.79 13.49
C LEU A 36 1.60 6.39 13.12
N ALA A 37 1.52 5.42 14.03
CA ALA A 37 1.82 4.02 13.73
C ALA A 37 0.80 3.41 12.76
N ARG A 38 -0.48 3.83 12.84
CA ARG A 38 -1.50 3.51 11.84
C ARG A 38 -1.16 4.18 10.51
N ALA A 39 -0.90 5.48 10.49
CA ALA A 39 -0.52 6.22 9.28
C ALA A 39 0.73 5.63 8.60
N GLY A 40 1.70 5.19 9.41
CA GLY A 40 2.93 4.51 9.01
C GLY A 40 2.76 3.08 8.51
N ASP A 41 1.53 2.55 8.56
CA ASP A 41 1.17 1.18 8.23
C ASP A 41 1.98 0.11 8.99
N CYS A 42 2.43 0.43 10.21
CA CYS A 42 3.33 -0.43 10.97
C CYS A 42 2.68 -1.79 11.28
N VAL A 43 1.36 -1.80 11.51
CA VAL A 43 0.61 -3.01 11.88
C VAL A 43 0.45 -3.98 10.71
N ALA A 44 0.32 -3.50 9.47
CA ALA A 44 0.21 -4.36 8.29
C ALA A 44 1.49 -5.18 8.09
N CYS A 45 2.65 -4.54 8.23
CA CYS A 45 3.93 -5.21 8.02
C CYS A 45 4.39 -6.03 9.24
N HIS A 46 4.15 -5.54 10.46
CA HIS A 46 4.63 -6.18 11.69
C HIS A 46 3.63 -7.13 12.33
N THR A 47 2.59 -7.57 11.61
CA THR A 47 1.65 -8.59 12.09
C THR A 47 1.58 -9.71 11.07
N ASN A 48 1.73 -10.96 11.51
CA ASN A 48 1.69 -12.11 10.61
C ASN A 48 0.25 -12.54 10.29
N GLY A 49 -0.40 -11.81 9.38
CA GLY A 49 -1.76 -12.11 8.93
C GLY A 49 -2.84 -11.88 10.00
N LYS A 50 -4.06 -12.32 9.71
CA LYS A 50 -5.26 -12.01 10.52
C LYS A 50 -5.26 -12.63 11.93
N ASP A 51 -4.67 -13.82 12.06
CA ASP A 51 -4.54 -14.51 13.35
C ASP A 51 -3.24 -14.15 14.08
N GLY A 52 -2.39 -13.33 13.45
CA GLY A 52 -1.15 -12.86 14.03
C GLY A 52 -1.40 -11.90 15.19
N LYS A 53 -0.55 -11.97 16.21
CA LYS A 53 -0.55 -10.99 17.29
C LYS A 53 -0.06 -9.64 16.77
N PRO A 54 -0.77 -8.52 17.04
CA PRO A 54 -0.38 -7.21 16.54
C PRO A 54 1.08 -6.88 16.86
N PHE A 55 1.82 -6.42 15.84
CA PHE A 55 3.22 -5.98 15.97
C PHE A 55 4.24 -7.05 16.36
N ALA A 56 3.84 -8.33 16.47
CA ALA A 56 4.70 -9.44 16.88
C ALA A 56 5.65 -9.95 15.77
N GLY A 57 5.59 -9.38 14.57
CA GLY A 57 6.40 -9.76 13.42
C GLY A 57 6.00 -11.10 12.79
N GLY A 58 6.92 -11.65 11.99
CA GLY A 58 6.78 -12.96 11.35
C GLY A 58 6.08 -12.96 10.00
N LEU A 59 5.68 -11.80 9.47
CA LEU A 59 5.09 -11.70 8.13
C LEU A 59 6.16 -12.04 7.08
N PRO A 60 5.94 -13.04 6.20
CA PRO A 60 6.85 -13.32 5.10
C PRO A 60 6.73 -12.26 4.00
N MET A 61 7.88 -11.81 3.49
CA MET A 61 7.96 -11.01 2.27
C MET A 61 8.89 -11.72 1.31
N GLU A 62 8.35 -12.13 0.17
CA GLU A 62 9.12 -12.87 -0.81
C GLU A 62 10.05 -11.92 -1.58
N THR A 63 11.30 -12.33 -1.74
CA THR A 63 12.24 -11.63 -2.61
C THR A 63 12.88 -12.60 -3.59
N PRO A 64 13.42 -12.13 -4.72
CA PRO A 64 14.09 -13.02 -5.69
C PRO A 64 15.27 -13.82 -5.12
N ILE A 65 15.79 -13.44 -3.95
CA ILE A 65 16.96 -14.05 -3.32
C ILE A 65 16.62 -14.82 -2.03
N GLY A 66 15.33 -14.96 -1.70
CA GLY A 66 14.84 -15.64 -0.50
C GLY A 66 13.85 -14.79 0.30
N THR A 67 13.15 -15.41 1.24
CA THR A 67 12.11 -14.74 2.04
C THR A 67 12.73 -14.00 3.22
N ILE A 68 12.29 -12.77 3.44
CA ILE A 68 12.58 -12.00 4.66
C ILE A 68 11.33 -12.00 5.54
N TYR A 69 11.52 -11.86 6.85
CA TYR A 69 10.42 -11.84 7.81
C TYR A 69 10.41 -10.52 8.58
N SER A 70 9.22 -9.96 8.79
CA SER A 70 9.09 -8.78 9.67
C SER A 70 9.46 -9.13 11.10
N THR A 71 9.94 -8.13 11.85
CA THR A 71 10.39 -8.32 13.24
C THR A 71 9.31 -7.99 14.25
N ASN A 72 9.38 -8.57 15.43
CA ASN A 72 8.60 -8.17 16.60
C ASN A 72 9.04 -6.77 17.05
N ILE A 73 8.11 -5.81 17.05
CA ILE A 73 8.32 -4.43 17.49
C ILE A 73 7.47 -4.07 18.72
N THR A 74 7.03 -5.08 19.47
CA THR A 74 6.36 -4.90 20.76
C THR A 74 7.37 -4.55 21.86
N PRO A 75 6.95 -4.06 23.04
CA PRO A 75 7.87 -3.74 24.13
C PRO A 75 8.36 -4.99 24.88
N ASP A 76 8.24 -6.20 24.30
CA ASP A 76 8.89 -7.39 24.84
C ASP A 76 10.41 -7.20 24.86
N LYS A 77 11.04 -7.46 26.01
CA LYS A 77 12.47 -7.21 26.21
C LYS A 77 13.37 -8.24 25.54
N LYS A 78 12.85 -9.45 25.31
CA LYS A 78 13.64 -10.56 24.79
C LYS A 78 13.61 -10.62 23.26
N ASN A 79 12.43 -10.47 22.69
CA ASN A 79 12.19 -10.68 21.26
C ASN A 79 11.79 -9.39 20.52
N GLY A 80 11.26 -8.40 21.25
CA GLY A 80 10.83 -7.12 20.72
C GLY A 80 11.85 -5.99 20.91
N ILE A 81 11.33 -4.75 21.01
CA ILE A 81 12.11 -3.52 21.19
C ILE A 81 12.12 -3.03 22.65
N GLY A 82 11.73 -3.86 23.62
CA GLY A 82 11.55 -3.45 25.02
C GLY A 82 12.78 -2.87 25.73
N ASP A 83 13.98 -3.12 25.20
CA ASP A 83 15.24 -2.56 25.71
C ASP A 83 15.82 -1.45 24.80
N TYR A 84 15.13 -1.05 23.73
CA TYR A 84 15.60 0.05 22.87
C TYR A 84 15.54 1.36 23.64
N THR A 85 16.51 2.25 23.44
CA THR A 85 16.34 3.67 23.77
C THR A 85 15.55 4.37 22.67
N PHE A 86 15.12 5.61 22.92
CA PHE A 86 14.50 6.44 21.89
C PHE A 86 15.43 6.60 20.68
N GLU A 87 16.72 6.86 20.91
CA GLU A 87 17.72 7.06 19.86
C GLU A 87 17.94 5.78 19.04
N GLU A 88 17.95 4.61 19.69
CA GLU A 88 18.06 3.32 18.98
C GLU A 88 16.80 3.01 18.14
N PHE A 89 15.62 3.38 18.64
CA PHE A 89 14.37 3.29 17.89
C PHE A 89 14.36 4.25 16.70
N ASP A 90 14.77 5.49 16.93
CA ASP A 90 14.88 6.52 15.90
C ASP A 90 15.85 6.13 14.78
N ASP A 91 17.00 5.56 15.16
CA ASP A 91 17.99 5.03 14.23
C ASP A 91 17.45 3.84 13.43
N ALA A 92 16.67 2.96 14.04
CA ALA A 92 16.03 1.85 13.33
C ALA A 92 15.03 2.34 12.30
N VAL A 93 14.14 3.25 12.69
CA VAL A 93 13.03 3.70 11.83
C VAL A 93 13.49 4.68 10.77
N ARG A 94 14.27 5.71 11.13
CA ARG A 94 14.67 6.78 10.19
C ARG A 94 16.00 6.50 9.48
N LYS A 95 16.94 5.79 10.12
CA LYS A 95 18.25 5.49 9.51
C LYS A 95 18.38 4.07 8.99
N GLY A 96 17.44 3.18 9.29
CA GLY A 96 17.55 1.77 8.93
C GLY A 96 18.67 1.02 9.66
N VAL A 97 19.01 1.43 10.89
CA VAL A 97 20.07 0.83 11.72
C VAL A 97 19.47 0.14 12.93
N ARG A 98 19.65 -1.18 13.04
CA ARG A 98 19.22 -1.93 14.23
C ARG A 98 20.08 -1.58 15.43
N LYS A 99 19.60 -1.88 16.63
CA LYS A 99 20.34 -1.72 17.88
C LYS A 99 21.72 -2.41 17.89
N ASP A 100 21.86 -3.52 17.19
CA ASP A 100 23.14 -4.24 17.02
C ASP A 100 24.10 -3.58 15.99
N GLY A 101 23.72 -2.44 15.42
CA GLY A 101 24.48 -1.71 14.40
C GLY A 101 24.31 -2.25 12.97
N SER A 102 23.59 -3.36 12.78
CA SER A 102 23.37 -3.92 11.45
C SER A 102 22.31 -3.14 10.67
N THR A 103 22.48 -3.08 9.36
CA THR A 103 21.53 -2.41 8.45
C THR A 103 20.28 -3.27 8.26
N LEU A 104 19.10 -2.63 8.32
CA LEU A 104 17.81 -3.23 7.95
C LEU A 104 17.75 -3.55 6.45
N TYR A 105 16.99 -4.58 6.09
CA TYR A 105 16.68 -4.81 4.68
C TYR A 105 15.83 -3.64 4.14
N PRO A 106 16.01 -3.25 2.87
CA PRO A 106 15.28 -2.13 2.25
C PRO A 106 13.79 -2.41 1.99
N ALA A 107 13.25 -3.51 2.56
CA ALA A 107 11.81 -3.71 2.68
C ALA A 107 11.19 -2.82 3.78
N MET A 108 11.97 -2.43 4.79
CA MET A 108 11.55 -1.37 5.71
C MET A 108 11.75 -0.01 5.02
N PRO A 109 10.70 0.84 4.87
CA PRO A 109 10.77 2.09 4.11
C PRO A 109 11.43 3.23 4.90
N PHE A 110 12.58 2.95 5.53
CA PHE A 110 13.36 3.97 6.25
C PHE A 110 13.75 5.18 5.40
N PRO A 111 13.94 5.12 4.05
CA PRO A 111 14.18 6.33 3.26
C PRO A 111 13.02 7.33 3.29
N SER A 112 11.77 6.86 3.33
CA SER A 112 10.58 7.71 3.50
C SER A 112 10.51 8.24 4.94
N PHE A 113 10.72 7.36 5.92
CA PHE A 113 10.66 7.72 7.33
C PHE A 113 11.76 8.69 7.78
N ALA A 114 12.86 8.82 7.02
CA ALA A 114 13.92 9.79 7.28
C ALA A 114 13.42 11.24 7.41
N ARG A 115 12.24 11.56 6.87
CA ARG A 115 11.63 12.90 6.93
C ARG A 115 10.67 13.10 8.11
N VAL A 116 10.33 12.04 8.84
CA VAL A 116 9.42 12.13 10.01
C VAL A 116 10.07 12.98 11.09
N SER A 117 9.30 13.90 11.66
CA SER A 117 9.78 14.82 12.69
C SER A 117 10.18 14.07 13.96
N GLU A 118 11.16 14.59 14.71
CA GLU A 118 11.54 13.99 15.99
C GLU A 118 10.35 13.92 16.97
N ALA A 119 9.46 14.91 16.94
CA ALA A 119 8.26 14.93 17.79
C ALA A 119 7.32 13.73 17.50
N ASP A 120 7.08 13.44 16.22
CA ASP A 120 6.26 12.31 15.80
C ASP A 120 6.97 10.97 16.08
N MET A 121 8.31 10.93 15.94
CA MET A 121 9.12 9.77 16.34
C MET A 121 9.00 9.48 17.83
N ARG A 122 9.03 10.51 18.69
CA ARG A 122 8.84 10.38 20.14
C ARG A 122 7.44 9.88 20.49
N ALA A 123 6.42 10.38 19.80
CA ALA A 123 5.06 9.91 19.97
C ALA A 123 4.91 8.42 19.62
N MET A 124 5.43 8.00 18.46
CA MET A 124 5.43 6.58 18.07
C MET A 124 6.20 5.72 19.07
N TYR A 125 7.38 6.16 19.52
CA TYR A 125 8.15 5.45 20.54
C TYR A 125 7.35 5.29 21.84
N ALA A 126 6.70 6.36 22.33
CA ALA A 126 5.85 6.29 23.51
C ALA A 126 4.70 5.29 23.34
N TYR A 127 4.06 5.25 22.16
CA TYR A 127 3.03 4.27 21.85
C TYR A 127 3.57 2.83 21.86
N PHE A 128 4.69 2.54 21.20
CA PHE A 128 5.24 1.18 21.21
C PHE A 128 5.70 0.74 22.59
N MET A 129 6.22 1.65 23.42
CA MET A 129 6.73 1.30 24.75
C MET A 129 5.64 1.21 25.82
N HIS A 130 4.52 1.92 25.66
CA HIS A 130 3.51 2.07 26.70
C HIS A 130 2.06 1.82 26.26
N GLY A 131 1.78 1.84 24.96
CA GLY A 131 0.45 1.58 24.38
C GLY A 131 0.29 0.20 23.73
N VAL A 132 1.39 -0.48 23.39
CA VAL A 132 1.38 -1.82 22.77
C VAL A 132 1.58 -2.92 23.81
N GLU A 133 0.79 -3.99 23.72
CA GLU A 133 0.97 -5.17 24.57
C GLU A 133 2.25 -5.93 24.20
N PRO A 134 3.09 -6.33 25.16
CA PRO A 134 4.30 -7.11 24.88
C PRO A 134 3.94 -8.52 24.39
N GLN A 135 4.61 -8.94 23.32
CA GLN A 135 4.40 -10.23 22.68
C GLN A 135 5.72 -11.02 22.69
N ALA A 136 5.71 -12.23 23.25
CA ALA A 136 6.92 -13.05 23.45
C ALA A 136 7.33 -13.88 22.21
N GLU A 137 6.74 -13.56 21.05
CA GLU A 137 6.99 -14.20 19.76
C GLU A 137 8.44 -13.94 19.30
N PRO A 138 9.25 -14.99 19.09
CA PRO A 138 10.61 -14.85 18.62
C PRO A 138 10.66 -14.39 17.16
N ASN A 139 11.65 -13.56 16.83
CA ASN A 139 11.95 -13.21 15.45
C ASN A 139 12.40 -14.46 14.67
N ARG A 140 12.02 -14.52 13.38
CA ARG A 140 12.47 -15.54 12.46
C ARG A 140 13.62 -15.01 11.59
N ASP A 141 14.64 -15.83 11.38
CA ASP A 141 15.73 -15.52 10.46
C ASP A 141 15.23 -15.53 9.00
N SER A 142 15.91 -14.77 8.14
CA SER A 142 15.63 -14.80 6.70
C SER A 142 16.05 -16.12 6.08
N ASP A 143 15.30 -16.56 5.07
CA ASP A 143 15.62 -17.72 4.23
C ASP A 143 16.65 -17.37 3.13
N ILE A 144 17.20 -16.14 3.11
CA ILE A 144 18.25 -15.75 2.16
C ILE A 144 19.54 -16.55 2.46
N PRO A 145 20.06 -17.32 1.49
CA PRO A 145 21.23 -18.15 1.72
C PRO A 145 22.50 -17.31 1.83
N TRP A 146 23.47 -17.80 2.61
CA TRP A 146 24.81 -17.25 2.61
C TRP A 146 25.46 -17.44 1.22
N PRO A 147 26.20 -16.45 0.66
CA PRO A 147 26.62 -15.18 1.26
C PRO A 147 25.66 -13.99 1.05
N LEU A 148 24.52 -14.17 0.39
CA LEU A 148 23.60 -13.07 0.05
C LEU A 148 22.93 -12.46 1.30
N SER A 149 22.89 -13.18 2.42
CA SER A 149 22.38 -12.70 3.71
C SER A 149 23.34 -11.79 4.48
N MET A 150 24.56 -11.56 3.99
CA MET A 150 25.50 -10.63 4.64
C MET A 150 24.92 -9.22 4.75
N ARG A 151 25.03 -8.59 5.93
CA ARG A 151 24.49 -7.24 6.18
C ARG A 151 25.44 -6.09 5.79
N TRP A 152 26.75 -6.33 5.69
CA TRP A 152 27.71 -5.27 5.37
C TRP A 152 27.55 -4.65 3.95
N PRO A 153 27.17 -5.39 2.88
CA PRO A 153 26.91 -4.77 1.58
C PRO A 153 25.68 -3.86 1.64
N LEU A 154 24.66 -4.22 2.44
CA LEU A 154 23.48 -3.38 2.66
C LEU A 154 23.85 -2.07 3.37
N SER A 155 24.86 -2.08 4.25
CA SER A 155 25.36 -0.85 4.85
C SER A 155 25.94 0.11 3.80
N ILE A 156 26.66 -0.39 2.80
CA ILE A 156 27.17 0.43 1.69
C ILE A 156 26.01 0.94 0.84
N TRP A 157 25.08 0.05 0.47
CA TRP A 157 23.88 0.41 -0.28
C TRP A 157 23.10 1.54 0.41
N ARG A 158 22.86 1.40 1.71
CA ARG A 158 22.15 2.38 2.54
C ARG A 158 22.89 3.72 2.58
N LEU A 159 24.21 3.72 2.76
CA LEU A 159 25.00 4.95 2.75
C LEU A 159 24.94 5.69 1.40
N MET A 160 24.76 4.98 0.29
CA MET A 160 24.68 5.59 -1.04
C MET A 160 23.28 6.12 -1.38
N PHE A 161 22.21 5.44 -0.93
CA PHE A 161 20.86 5.69 -1.42
C PHE A 161 19.87 6.17 -0.35
N ALA A 162 20.15 5.98 0.93
CA ALA A 162 19.28 6.45 2.00
C ALA A 162 19.55 7.94 2.26
N PRO A 163 18.51 8.78 2.33
CA PRO A 163 18.68 10.17 2.74
C PRO A 163 19.12 10.22 4.21
N THR A 164 19.92 11.22 4.55
CA THR A 164 20.18 11.55 5.95
C THR A 164 18.90 12.03 6.60
N PRO A 165 18.48 11.50 7.76
CA PRO A 165 17.28 11.96 8.42
C PRO A 165 17.31 13.45 8.74
N LYS A 166 16.20 14.10 8.42
CA LYS A 166 16.00 15.52 8.66
C LYS A 166 14.51 15.75 8.87
N ASP A 167 14.19 16.56 9.87
CA ASP A 167 12.81 16.92 10.13
C ASP A 167 12.17 17.56 8.90
N PHE A 168 10.93 17.18 8.63
CA PHE A 168 10.16 17.76 7.56
C PHE A 168 9.98 19.26 7.78
N VAL A 169 10.39 20.05 6.80
CA VAL A 169 10.23 21.51 6.83
C VAL A 169 9.01 21.87 5.99
N ILE A 170 8.01 22.45 6.66
CA ILE A 170 6.83 23.04 6.03
C ILE A 170 7.24 24.34 5.33
N ASN A 171 6.83 24.52 4.08
CA ASN A 171 6.97 25.81 3.42
C ASN A 171 5.87 26.78 3.93
N PRO A 172 6.22 27.87 4.65
CA PRO A 172 5.24 28.78 5.25
C PRO A 172 4.44 29.58 4.20
N ASN A 173 4.92 29.62 2.95
CA ASN A 173 4.27 30.32 1.84
C ASN A 173 3.42 29.39 0.96
N ALA A 174 3.39 28.09 1.24
CA ALA A 174 2.57 27.12 0.52
C ALA A 174 1.22 26.90 1.23
N ASP A 175 0.27 26.25 0.54
CA ASP A 175 -0.98 25.82 1.15
C ASP A 175 -0.68 24.80 2.28
N PRO A 176 -1.06 25.08 3.55
CA PRO A 176 -0.81 24.19 4.66
C PRO A 176 -1.40 22.78 4.47
N VAL A 177 -2.53 22.66 3.77
CA VAL A 177 -3.18 21.37 3.51
C VAL A 177 -2.35 20.54 2.53
N LEU A 178 -1.78 21.18 1.50
CA LEU A 178 -0.87 20.49 0.57
C LEU A 178 0.42 20.05 1.27
N GLU A 179 1.00 20.89 2.13
CA GLU A 179 2.20 20.53 2.88
C GLU A 179 1.96 19.39 3.88
N ARG A 180 0.76 19.35 4.50
CA ARG A 180 0.35 18.21 5.33
C ARG A 180 0.23 16.93 4.50
N GLY A 181 -0.37 17.01 3.31
CA GLY A 181 -0.46 15.89 2.38
C GLY A 181 0.92 15.40 1.94
N ARG A 182 1.81 16.34 1.59
CA ARG A 182 3.20 16.05 1.24
C ARG A 182 3.94 15.33 2.37
N TYR A 183 3.78 15.79 3.61
CA TYR A 183 4.38 15.13 4.77
C TYR A 183 3.93 13.68 4.93
N LEU A 184 2.63 13.43 4.80
CA LEU A 184 2.07 12.09 4.93
C LEU A 184 2.49 11.19 3.77
N VAL A 185 2.47 11.69 2.53
CA VAL A 185 2.76 10.88 1.33
C VAL A 185 4.27 10.61 1.15
N GLU A 186 5.13 11.59 1.40
CA GLU A 186 6.60 11.45 1.31
C GLU A 186 7.20 10.76 2.57
N GLY A 187 6.48 10.83 3.71
CA GLY A 187 6.93 10.34 5.01
C GLY A 187 6.24 9.04 5.43
N LEU A 188 5.35 9.12 6.43
CA LEU A 188 4.75 7.95 7.07
C LEU A 188 3.93 7.06 6.13
N GLY A 189 3.19 7.63 5.19
CA GLY A 189 2.42 6.87 4.21
C GLY A 189 3.28 6.19 3.15
N HIS A 190 4.59 6.51 3.08
CA HIS A 190 5.62 5.90 2.23
C HIS A 190 5.15 5.53 0.81
N CYS A 191 4.28 6.34 0.20
CA CYS A 191 3.57 5.93 -1.02
C CYS A 191 4.54 5.67 -2.18
N GLY A 192 5.70 6.35 -2.17
CA GLY A 192 6.81 6.13 -3.10
C GLY A 192 7.38 4.72 -3.07
N ALA A 193 7.37 4.06 -1.92
CA ALA A 193 7.87 2.71 -1.76
C ALA A 193 7.13 1.71 -2.67
N CYS A 194 5.88 1.95 -3.04
CA CYS A 194 5.19 1.13 -4.03
C CYS A 194 5.04 1.83 -5.39
N HIS A 195 4.75 3.13 -5.39
CA HIS A 195 4.34 3.86 -6.59
C HIS A 195 5.46 4.61 -7.31
N THR A 196 6.72 4.45 -6.93
CA THR A 196 7.88 5.00 -7.64
C THR A 196 8.67 3.87 -8.33
N PRO A 197 9.14 4.07 -9.58
CA PRO A 197 9.97 3.09 -10.25
C PRO A 197 11.31 2.92 -9.53
N ARG A 198 11.86 1.71 -9.60
CA ARG A 198 13.14 1.34 -9.00
C ARG A 198 14.26 1.26 -10.04
N SER A 199 15.47 1.52 -9.56
CA SER A 199 16.70 1.28 -10.32
C SER A 199 17.11 -0.18 -10.25
N LEU A 200 18.11 -0.59 -11.04
CA LEU A 200 18.62 -1.97 -11.03
C LEU A 200 19.10 -2.42 -9.64
N THR A 201 19.61 -1.49 -8.84
CA THR A 201 20.02 -1.72 -7.45
C THR A 201 18.86 -1.64 -6.44
N MET A 202 17.60 -1.70 -6.90
CA MET A 202 16.35 -1.80 -6.11
C MET A 202 15.97 -0.58 -5.25
N GLN A 203 16.74 0.50 -5.25
CA GLN A 203 16.33 1.78 -4.67
C GLN A 203 15.30 2.49 -5.56
N GLU A 204 14.40 3.24 -4.93
CA GLU A 204 13.49 4.18 -5.60
C GLU A 204 14.28 5.19 -6.44
N LYS A 205 13.79 5.51 -7.64
CA LYS A 205 14.43 6.52 -8.51
C LYS A 205 14.25 7.96 -8.02
N ALA A 206 13.28 8.21 -7.15
CA ALA A 206 12.95 9.52 -6.60
C ALA A 206 12.25 9.35 -5.24
N LEU A 207 12.57 10.16 -4.24
CA LEU A 207 12.00 10.04 -2.88
C LEU A 207 11.02 11.17 -2.57
N SER A 208 10.90 12.15 -3.45
CA SER A 208 10.00 13.30 -3.33
C SER A 208 9.74 13.92 -4.70
N GLU A 209 8.73 14.78 -4.79
CA GLU A 209 8.40 15.49 -6.04
C GLU A 209 9.60 16.32 -6.55
N LYS A 210 10.41 16.87 -5.65
CA LYS A 210 11.61 17.65 -5.97
C LYS A 210 12.73 16.85 -6.65
N ASP A 211 12.72 15.53 -6.49
CA ASP A 211 13.72 14.64 -7.09
C ASP A 211 13.39 14.30 -8.56
N GLY A 212 12.22 14.71 -9.04
CA GLY A 212 11.79 14.65 -10.44
C GLY A 212 10.54 13.82 -10.69
N ASP A 213 10.12 13.76 -11.95
CA ASP A 213 8.82 13.23 -12.35
C ASP A 213 8.68 11.70 -12.25
N ASN A 214 9.74 10.98 -11.86
CA ASN A 214 9.64 9.56 -11.51
C ASN A 214 8.90 9.35 -10.18
N TYR A 215 8.91 10.33 -9.28
CA TYR A 215 8.25 10.17 -7.98
C TYR A 215 6.75 9.94 -8.19
N LEU A 216 6.24 8.81 -7.67
CA LEU A 216 4.84 8.39 -7.76
C LEU A 216 4.31 8.15 -9.19
N SER A 217 5.19 7.91 -10.16
CA SER A 217 4.79 7.67 -11.57
C SER A 217 4.43 6.21 -11.90
N GLY A 218 4.20 5.38 -10.88
CA GLY A 218 3.97 3.94 -11.00
C GLY A 218 5.25 3.11 -10.87
N SER A 219 5.09 1.81 -10.65
CA SER A 219 6.22 0.89 -10.51
C SER A 219 6.61 0.26 -11.85
N ASN A 220 7.91 0.00 -12.01
CA ASN A 220 8.49 -0.84 -13.06
C ASN A 220 9.02 -2.18 -12.49
N SER A 221 8.67 -2.51 -11.26
CA SER A 221 9.14 -3.70 -10.55
C SER A 221 8.01 -4.24 -9.68
N PRO A 222 7.48 -5.43 -9.99
CA PRO A 222 6.42 -6.03 -9.18
C PRO A 222 6.87 -6.23 -7.73
N ILE A 223 5.96 -5.96 -6.78
CA ILE A 223 6.10 -6.27 -5.35
C ILE A 223 5.02 -7.31 -5.04
N ASP A 224 5.40 -8.48 -4.56
CA ASP A 224 4.49 -9.62 -4.32
C ASP A 224 3.60 -9.96 -5.54
N GLY A 225 4.15 -9.83 -6.75
CA GLY A 225 3.42 -10.07 -8.00
C GLY A 225 2.46 -8.95 -8.41
N TRP A 226 2.54 -7.77 -7.79
CA TRP A 226 1.72 -6.60 -8.07
C TRP A 226 2.54 -5.43 -8.60
N VAL A 227 2.06 -4.80 -9.66
CA VAL A 227 2.59 -3.55 -10.21
C VAL A 227 1.66 -2.41 -9.82
N ALA A 228 2.21 -1.45 -9.09
CA ALA A 228 1.52 -0.25 -8.66
C ALA A 228 1.36 0.75 -9.82
N SER A 229 0.16 1.30 -9.98
CA SER A 229 -0.14 2.32 -11.01
C SER A 229 0.45 3.69 -10.66
N SER A 230 0.43 4.63 -11.60
CA SER A 230 0.79 6.02 -11.30
C SER A 230 -0.20 6.65 -10.30
N LEU A 231 0.30 7.45 -9.36
CA LEU A 231 -0.51 8.34 -8.52
C LEU A 231 -0.45 9.80 -8.99
N ARG A 232 0.15 10.05 -10.15
CA ARG A 232 0.26 11.39 -10.75
C ARG A 232 -0.95 11.73 -11.62
N GLY A 233 -0.92 12.93 -12.20
CA GLY A 233 -2.02 13.49 -13.00
C GLY A 233 -2.21 12.90 -14.39
N GLU A 234 -1.74 11.68 -14.68
CA GLU A 234 -1.97 11.02 -15.98
C GLU A 234 -3.45 10.74 -16.19
N ASN A 235 -3.96 11.04 -17.39
CA ASN A 235 -5.38 10.89 -17.71
C ASN A 235 -5.78 9.46 -18.10
N ARG A 236 -4.83 8.57 -18.41
CA ARG A 236 -5.12 7.21 -18.84
C ARG A 236 -4.79 6.17 -17.78
N ASP A 237 -3.62 6.27 -17.16
CA ASP A 237 -3.06 5.28 -16.23
C ASP A 237 -2.67 5.86 -14.86
N GLY A 238 -3.13 7.09 -14.56
CA GLY A 238 -2.98 7.75 -13.27
C GLY A 238 -4.29 8.37 -12.75
N LEU A 239 -4.16 9.38 -11.88
CA LEU A 239 -5.27 10.03 -11.17
C LEU A 239 -5.85 11.24 -11.89
N GLY A 240 -5.43 11.55 -13.12
CA GLY A 240 -5.84 12.76 -13.85
C GLY A 240 -7.35 12.91 -13.99
N THR A 241 -8.06 11.81 -14.24
CA THR A 241 -9.53 11.77 -14.43
C THR A 241 -10.33 11.61 -13.15
N TRP A 242 -9.68 11.43 -12.01
CA TRP A 242 -10.33 11.29 -10.70
C TRP A 242 -10.53 12.67 -10.07
N SER A 243 -11.67 12.86 -9.41
CA SER A 243 -11.87 13.99 -8.51
C SER A 243 -11.17 13.74 -7.16
N GLU A 244 -10.92 14.83 -6.42
CA GLU A 244 -10.42 14.75 -5.03
C GLU A 244 -11.34 13.92 -4.14
N ALA A 245 -12.67 14.05 -4.31
CA ALA A 245 -13.66 13.32 -3.52
C ALA A 245 -13.64 11.81 -3.82
N GLU A 246 -13.53 11.42 -5.09
CA GLU A 246 -13.40 10.01 -5.48
C GLU A 246 -12.12 9.38 -4.92
N LEU A 247 -11.02 10.14 -4.91
CA LEU A 247 -9.75 9.67 -4.32
C LEU A 247 -9.86 9.53 -2.80
N ALA A 248 -10.45 10.51 -2.11
CA ALA A 248 -10.67 10.44 -0.68
C ALA A 248 -11.57 9.25 -0.28
N GLU A 249 -12.63 8.98 -1.05
CA GLU A 249 -13.49 7.80 -0.85
C GLU A 249 -12.69 6.50 -1.01
N PHE A 250 -11.88 6.41 -2.07
CA PHE A 250 -11.04 5.23 -2.34
C PHE A 250 -10.02 4.98 -1.23
N LEU A 251 -9.31 6.02 -0.77
CA LEU A 251 -8.30 5.89 0.29
C LEU A 251 -8.94 5.42 1.61
N LYS A 252 -10.18 5.84 1.92
CA LYS A 252 -10.88 5.45 3.15
C LYS A 252 -11.50 4.06 3.10
N THR A 253 -12.02 3.67 1.95
CA THR A 253 -12.93 2.51 1.84
C THR A 253 -12.40 1.39 0.95
N GLY A 254 -11.31 1.65 0.24
CA GLY A 254 -10.71 0.76 -0.74
C GLY A 254 -11.51 0.65 -2.03
N ARG A 255 -12.57 1.42 -2.22
CA ARG A 255 -13.43 1.33 -3.41
C ARG A 255 -14.15 2.62 -3.72
N ASN A 256 -14.37 2.90 -4.99
CA ASN A 256 -15.24 3.97 -5.47
C ASN A 256 -15.90 3.54 -6.79
N ASP A 257 -16.48 4.50 -7.53
CA ASP A 257 -17.10 4.23 -8.83
C ASP A 257 -16.08 3.93 -9.96
N LYS A 258 -14.80 4.28 -9.77
CA LYS A 258 -13.72 4.13 -10.75
C LYS A 258 -12.95 2.84 -10.59
N SER A 259 -12.61 2.47 -9.36
CA SER A 259 -11.71 1.35 -9.07
C SER A 259 -11.93 0.79 -7.66
N VAL A 260 -11.25 -0.32 -7.41
CA VAL A 260 -11.25 -1.09 -6.17
C VAL A 260 -9.79 -1.49 -5.87
N VAL A 261 -9.40 -1.48 -4.60
CA VAL A 261 -8.06 -1.90 -4.14
C VAL A 261 -7.81 -3.38 -4.42
N PHE A 262 -6.52 -3.71 -4.60
CA PHE A 262 -6.02 -5.06 -4.78
C PHE A 262 -4.56 -5.11 -4.30
N GLY A 263 -4.03 -6.32 -4.14
CA GLY A 263 -2.67 -6.53 -3.62
C GLY A 263 -2.46 -5.84 -2.28
N GLY A 264 -1.24 -5.33 -2.05
CA GLY A 264 -0.88 -4.66 -0.79
C GLY A 264 -1.73 -3.42 -0.46
N MET A 265 -2.38 -2.78 -1.45
CA MET A 265 -3.28 -1.66 -1.15
C MET A 265 -4.53 -2.08 -0.37
N SER A 266 -4.93 -3.35 -0.43
CA SER A 266 -6.00 -3.87 0.43
C SER A 266 -5.61 -3.79 1.90
N ASP A 267 -4.39 -4.21 2.23
CA ASP A 267 -3.84 -4.16 3.59
C ASP A 267 -3.63 -2.72 4.05
N VAL A 268 -3.08 -1.85 3.20
CA VAL A 268 -2.90 -0.42 3.48
C VAL A 268 -4.23 0.25 3.87
N VAL A 269 -5.33 -0.07 3.18
CA VAL A 269 -6.65 0.45 3.55
C VAL A 269 -7.18 -0.21 4.82
N GLU A 270 -7.07 -1.53 4.95
CA GLU A 270 -7.58 -2.29 6.11
C GLU A 270 -6.85 -1.93 7.42
N HIS A 271 -5.58 -1.54 7.35
CA HIS A 271 -4.72 -1.43 8.53
C HIS A 271 -4.24 0.00 8.82
N SER A 272 -4.22 0.88 7.80
CA SER A 272 -3.74 2.27 7.89
C SER A 272 -4.82 3.29 7.52
N LEU A 273 -5.10 3.47 6.22
CA LEU A 273 -5.78 4.68 5.72
C LEU A 273 -7.20 4.87 6.26
N GLN A 274 -7.95 3.80 6.53
CA GLN A 274 -9.30 3.91 7.08
C GLN A 274 -9.36 4.55 8.48
N TYR A 275 -8.23 4.59 9.20
CA TYR A 275 -8.12 5.15 10.54
C TYR A 275 -7.68 6.62 10.55
N LEU A 276 -7.27 7.15 9.40
CA LEU A 276 -6.88 8.55 9.29
C LEU A 276 -8.09 9.48 9.43
N SER A 277 -7.81 10.69 9.90
CA SER A 277 -8.81 11.75 9.93
C SER A 277 -9.23 12.17 8.52
N ASP A 278 -10.44 12.70 8.38
CA ASP A 278 -10.93 13.23 7.09
C ASP A 278 -10.04 14.36 6.57
N ASP A 279 -9.46 15.16 7.46
CA ASP A 279 -8.51 16.24 7.12
C ASP A 279 -7.22 15.67 6.50
N ASP A 280 -6.65 14.61 7.08
CA ASP A 280 -5.44 13.97 6.57
C ASP A 280 -5.70 13.22 5.25
N ILE A 281 -6.86 12.56 5.11
CA ILE A 281 -7.26 11.96 3.83
C ILE A 281 -7.44 13.04 2.75
N THR A 282 -8.02 14.18 3.10
CA THR A 282 -8.17 15.32 2.20
C THR A 282 -6.81 15.89 1.81
N ALA A 283 -5.90 16.04 2.77
CA ALA A 283 -4.55 16.52 2.55
C ALA A 283 -3.77 15.61 1.59
N ILE A 284 -3.79 14.28 1.83
CA ILE A 284 -3.20 13.28 0.93
C ILE A 284 -3.80 13.40 -0.46
N SER A 285 -5.14 13.46 -0.56
CA SER A 285 -5.84 13.51 -1.84
C SER A 285 -5.47 14.77 -2.64
N ARG A 286 -5.42 15.94 -1.97
CA ARG A 286 -5.02 17.20 -2.59
C ARG A 286 -3.57 17.19 -3.06
N TYR A 287 -2.66 16.67 -2.24
CA TYR A 287 -1.26 16.58 -2.63
C TYR A 287 -1.08 15.68 -3.86
N LEU A 288 -1.66 14.48 -3.86
CA LEU A 288 -1.59 13.57 -5.03
C LEU A 288 -2.22 14.22 -6.27
N LYS A 289 -3.37 14.89 -6.14
CA LYS A 289 -4.02 15.62 -7.23
C LYS A 289 -3.24 16.84 -7.73
N SER A 290 -2.30 17.37 -6.94
CA SER A 290 -1.45 18.49 -7.35
C SER A 290 -0.29 18.07 -8.27
N LEU A 291 0.04 16.78 -8.30
CA LEU A 291 1.17 16.27 -9.08
C LEU A 291 0.83 16.27 -10.59
N PRO A 292 1.66 16.89 -11.45
CA PRO A 292 1.44 16.86 -12.88
C PRO A 292 1.63 15.44 -13.47
N PRO A 293 1.19 15.15 -14.69
CA PRO A 293 1.57 13.91 -15.36
C PRO A 293 3.06 13.91 -15.71
N ARG A 294 3.72 12.74 -15.65
CA ARG A 294 5.16 12.58 -15.99
C ARG A 294 5.46 12.87 -17.45
N ASP A 295 4.73 12.27 -18.38
CA ASP A 295 5.00 12.33 -19.83
C ASP A 295 4.06 13.31 -20.58
N GLY A 296 3.83 14.48 -20.00
CA GLY A 296 2.91 15.47 -20.55
C GLY A 296 1.43 15.04 -20.47
N LYS A 297 0.54 15.83 -21.09
CA LYS A 297 -0.90 15.59 -20.99
C LYS A 297 -1.33 14.45 -21.90
N GLN A 298 -1.38 13.24 -21.36
CA GLN A 298 -2.14 12.15 -21.99
C GLN A 298 -3.59 12.58 -22.21
N THR A 299 -4.21 12.16 -23.30
CA THR A 299 -5.65 12.34 -23.53
C THR A 299 -6.42 11.25 -22.79
N PRO A 300 -7.52 11.56 -22.10
CA PRO A 300 -8.39 10.52 -21.54
C PRO A 300 -8.84 9.52 -22.62
N ALA A 301 -9.12 8.29 -22.22
CA ALA A 301 -9.71 7.30 -23.11
C ALA A 301 -11.03 7.84 -23.70
N PRO A 302 -11.26 7.72 -25.03
CA PRO A 302 -12.51 8.16 -25.64
C PRO A 302 -13.68 7.35 -25.09
N VAL A 303 -14.86 7.97 -25.02
CA VAL A 303 -16.08 7.26 -24.65
C VAL A 303 -16.58 6.50 -25.88
N GLU A 304 -16.36 5.18 -25.89
CA GLU A 304 -16.79 4.30 -26.98
C GLU A 304 -17.83 3.28 -26.50
N ASP A 305 -18.94 3.17 -27.25
CA ASP A 305 -20.04 2.26 -26.93
C ASP A 305 -20.25 1.18 -28.00
N SER A 306 -19.41 1.15 -29.03
CA SER A 306 -19.50 0.18 -30.13
C SER A 306 -19.46 -1.26 -29.64
N VAL A 307 -18.49 -1.58 -28.76
CA VAL A 307 -18.36 -2.91 -28.14
C VAL A 307 -19.62 -3.29 -27.35
N ALA A 308 -20.16 -2.37 -26.55
CA ALA A 308 -21.38 -2.63 -25.78
C ALA A 308 -22.57 -2.97 -26.70
N LYS A 309 -22.73 -2.22 -27.79
CA LYS A 309 -23.77 -2.44 -28.80
C LYS A 309 -23.60 -3.77 -29.54
N ASP A 310 -22.37 -4.19 -29.82
CA ASP A 310 -22.08 -5.48 -30.44
C ASP A 310 -22.47 -6.62 -29.50
N LEU A 311 -22.01 -6.59 -28.25
CA LEU A 311 -22.34 -7.62 -27.25
C LEU A 311 -23.85 -7.71 -26.97
N TRP A 312 -24.57 -6.58 -26.90
CA TRP A 312 -26.04 -6.59 -26.73
C TRP A 312 -26.79 -7.24 -27.89
N LYS A 313 -26.22 -7.21 -29.10
CA LYS A 313 -26.78 -7.89 -30.28
C LYS A 313 -26.36 -9.37 -30.36
N GLY A 314 -25.63 -9.87 -29.35
CA GLY A 314 -25.04 -11.21 -29.38
C GLY A 314 -23.87 -11.34 -30.34
N ASN A 315 -23.22 -10.24 -30.72
CA ASN A 315 -22.01 -10.27 -31.53
C ASN A 315 -20.76 -10.28 -30.64
N ASP A 316 -20.26 -11.47 -30.35
CA ASP A 316 -19.04 -11.76 -29.59
C ASP A 316 -17.90 -12.29 -30.49
N SER A 317 -17.91 -11.92 -31.77
CA SER A 317 -16.93 -12.41 -32.77
C SER A 317 -15.50 -11.90 -32.55
N LYS A 318 -15.29 -10.88 -31.72
CA LYS A 318 -13.94 -10.40 -31.38
C LYS A 318 -13.22 -11.42 -30.49
N PRO A 319 -11.92 -11.67 -30.69
CA PRO A 319 -11.13 -12.51 -29.79
C PRO A 319 -11.31 -12.09 -28.32
N GLY A 320 -11.57 -13.06 -27.44
CA GLY A 320 -11.81 -12.84 -26.02
C GLY A 320 -13.21 -12.34 -25.63
N ALA A 321 -14.07 -11.96 -26.58
CA ALA A 321 -15.39 -11.41 -26.27
C ALA A 321 -16.35 -12.46 -25.68
N SER A 322 -16.38 -13.68 -26.24
CA SER A 322 -17.19 -14.78 -25.69
C SER A 322 -16.74 -15.15 -24.28
N LEU A 323 -15.43 -15.26 -24.06
CA LEU A 323 -14.85 -15.46 -22.72
C LEU A 323 -15.28 -14.37 -21.74
N TYR A 324 -15.27 -13.11 -22.17
CA TYR A 324 -15.73 -11.99 -21.34
C TYR A 324 -17.22 -12.11 -20.99
N VAL A 325 -18.07 -12.42 -21.97
CA VAL A 325 -19.52 -12.59 -21.76
C VAL A 325 -19.80 -13.71 -20.78
N ASP A 326 -19.14 -14.86 -20.97
CA ASP A 326 -19.37 -16.07 -20.17
C ASP A 326 -18.86 -15.96 -18.73
N ASN A 327 -17.75 -15.24 -18.52
CA ASN A 327 -17.03 -15.28 -17.24
C ASN A 327 -17.07 -13.94 -16.47
N CYS A 328 -17.20 -12.80 -17.15
CA CYS A 328 -16.96 -11.48 -16.55
C CYS A 328 -18.19 -10.55 -16.58
N ALA A 329 -19.00 -10.63 -17.65
CA ALA A 329 -20.04 -9.64 -17.94
C ALA A 329 -21.18 -9.61 -16.91
N ALA A 330 -21.41 -10.69 -16.14
CA ALA A 330 -22.41 -10.68 -15.07
C ALA A 330 -22.13 -9.61 -14.01
N CYS A 331 -20.84 -9.37 -13.70
CA CYS A 331 -20.42 -8.38 -12.70
C CYS A 331 -19.96 -7.07 -13.36
N HIS A 332 -19.21 -7.15 -14.46
CA HIS A 332 -18.63 -5.96 -15.11
C HIS A 332 -19.50 -5.34 -16.21
N ARG A 333 -20.60 -6.02 -16.58
CA ARG A 333 -21.56 -5.65 -17.64
C ARG A 333 -20.95 -5.59 -19.03
N THR A 334 -21.77 -5.75 -20.07
CA THR A 334 -21.30 -5.67 -21.47
C THR A 334 -20.81 -4.28 -21.89
N ASP A 335 -21.19 -3.22 -21.16
CA ASP A 335 -20.68 -1.86 -21.33
C ASP A 335 -19.44 -1.56 -20.47
N GLY A 336 -18.95 -2.55 -19.70
CA GLY A 336 -17.72 -2.47 -18.93
C GLY A 336 -17.75 -1.48 -17.76
N VAL A 337 -18.92 -0.93 -17.39
CA VAL A 337 -19.03 0.07 -16.31
C VAL A 337 -19.20 -0.54 -14.92
N GLY A 338 -19.52 -1.85 -14.85
CA GLY A 338 -19.76 -2.54 -13.59
C GLY A 338 -20.91 -1.94 -12.77
N TYR A 339 -20.81 -2.10 -11.45
CA TYR A 339 -21.78 -1.57 -10.49
C TYR A 339 -21.06 -0.74 -9.45
N LYS A 340 -21.52 0.51 -9.30
CA LYS A 340 -20.97 1.52 -8.40
C LYS A 340 -20.61 0.95 -7.03
N ARG A 341 -19.37 1.20 -6.59
CA ARG A 341 -18.80 0.76 -5.31
C ARG A 341 -18.81 -0.76 -5.05
N ALA A 342 -19.15 -1.57 -6.05
CA ALA A 342 -19.22 -3.03 -5.93
C ALA A 342 -18.26 -3.73 -6.91
N PHE A 343 -18.48 -3.50 -8.20
CA PHE A 343 -17.66 -4.06 -9.27
C PHE A 343 -17.11 -2.88 -10.08
N PRO A 344 -15.78 -2.67 -10.10
CA PRO A 344 -15.21 -1.47 -10.68
C PRO A 344 -15.50 -1.39 -12.18
N SER A 345 -15.58 -0.16 -12.67
CA SER A 345 -15.55 0.10 -14.10
C SER A 345 -14.27 -0.49 -14.69
N LEU A 346 -14.37 -1.25 -15.77
CA LEU A 346 -13.26 -1.62 -16.64
C LEU A 346 -13.08 -0.58 -17.75
N LYS A 347 -14.15 0.14 -18.10
CA LYS A 347 -14.13 1.28 -19.03
C LYS A 347 -13.34 2.43 -18.42
N GLY A 348 -12.27 2.86 -19.08
CA GLY A 348 -11.43 3.99 -18.67
C GLY A 348 -10.70 3.78 -17.34
N ASN A 349 -10.57 2.55 -16.86
CA ASN A 349 -9.90 2.25 -15.60
C ASN A 349 -8.38 2.39 -15.75
N PRO A 350 -7.70 3.18 -14.91
CA PRO A 350 -6.26 3.32 -14.96
C PRO A 350 -5.47 2.01 -14.91
N VAL A 351 -5.92 1.06 -14.08
CA VAL A 351 -5.28 -0.26 -13.90
C VAL A 351 -5.38 -1.11 -15.17
N VAL A 352 -6.46 -0.96 -15.93
CA VAL A 352 -6.63 -1.65 -17.21
C VAL A 352 -5.72 -1.03 -18.29
N GLN A 353 -5.34 0.24 -18.12
CA GLN A 353 -4.63 1.01 -19.13
C GLN A 353 -3.12 1.16 -18.90
N THR A 354 -2.59 0.56 -17.83
CA THR A 354 -1.15 0.53 -17.57
C THR A 354 -0.38 -0.19 -18.69
N GLU A 355 0.86 0.23 -18.92
CA GLU A 355 1.78 -0.42 -19.84
C GLU A 355 2.02 -1.89 -19.45
N ASP A 356 2.32 -2.13 -18.18
CA ASP A 356 2.49 -3.47 -17.61
C ASP A 356 1.13 -4.04 -17.15
N ALA A 357 0.74 -5.18 -17.74
CA ALA A 357 -0.52 -5.86 -17.45
C ALA A 357 -0.44 -6.88 -16.30
N THR A 358 0.70 -7.02 -15.62
CA THR A 358 0.95 -8.03 -14.58
C THR A 358 -0.15 -8.07 -13.53
N SER A 359 -0.53 -6.91 -12.95
CA SER A 359 -1.60 -6.85 -11.94
C SER A 359 -2.96 -7.27 -12.49
N LEU A 360 -3.30 -6.92 -13.73
CA LEU A 360 -4.57 -7.31 -14.34
C LEU A 360 -4.62 -8.81 -14.60
N ILE A 361 -3.53 -9.39 -15.12
CA ILE A 361 -3.39 -10.84 -15.31
C ILE A 361 -3.50 -11.55 -13.95
N HIS A 362 -2.80 -11.03 -12.93
CA HIS A 362 -2.84 -11.57 -11.57
C HIS A 362 -4.29 -11.60 -11.04
N ILE A 363 -5.04 -10.49 -11.11
CA ILE A 363 -6.45 -10.44 -10.67
C ILE A 363 -7.33 -11.47 -11.41
N ILE A 364 -7.16 -11.63 -12.72
CA ILE A 364 -7.93 -12.61 -13.49
C ILE A 364 -7.60 -14.04 -13.03
N LEU A 365 -6.33 -14.32 -12.78
CA LEU A 365 -5.88 -15.64 -12.34
C LEU A 365 -6.33 -15.96 -10.92
N THR A 366 -6.06 -15.09 -9.93
CA THR A 366 -6.29 -15.36 -8.49
C THR A 366 -7.64 -14.87 -7.97
N GLY A 367 -8.33 -14.00 -8.71
CA GLY A 367 -9.44 -13.25 -8.17
C GLY A 367 -8.96 -12.13 -7.22
N SER A 368 -9.90 -11.47 -6.56
CA SER A 368 -9.58 -10.46 -5.54
C SER A 368 -10.75 -10.28 -4.59
N THR A 369 -10.47 -10.06 -3.31
CA THR A 369 -11.49 -9.76 -2.29
C THR A 369 -11.23 -8.40 -1.70
N THR A 370 -12.27 -7.57 -1.69
CA THR A 370 -12.23 -6.24 -1.06
C THR A 370 -12.19 -6.36 0.46
N PRO A 371 -11.45 -5.48 1.16
CA PRO A 371 -11.43 -5.47 2.61
C PRO A 371 -12.75 -4.91 3.17
N ALA A 372 -13.20 -5.45 4.30
CA ALA A 372 -14.33 -4.91 5.07
C ALA A 372 -13.81 -3.83 6.01
N VAL A 373 -14.20 -2.59 5.74
CA VAL A 373 -13.67 -1.41 6.43
C VAL A 373 -14.79 -0.46 6.84
N LYS A 374 -14.46 0.53 7.67
CA LYS A 374 -15.41 1.57 8.07
C LYS A 374 -15.91 2.32 6.84
N GLY A 375 -17.23 2.32 6.62
CA GLY A 375 -17.87 2.93 5.44
C GLY A 375 -18.07 1.99 4.24
N ALA A 376 -17.46 0.81 4.24
CA ALA A 376 -17.68 -0.23 3.24
C ALA A 376 -17.49 -1.63 3.85
N VAL A 377 -18.52 -2.11 4.55
CA VAL A 377 -18.45 -3.31 5.42
C VAL A 377 -18.54 -4.65 4.69
N SER A 378 -18.83 -4.65 3.38
CA SER A 378 -19.03 -5.88 2.61
C SER A 378 -17.73 -6.37 1.96
N ASN A 379 -17.35 -7.62 2.20
CA ASN A 379 -16.32 -8.31 1.42
C ASN A 379 -16.92 -8.77 0.08
N LEU A 380 -16.63 -8.03 -0.98
CA LEU A 380 -16.97 -8.39 -2.34
C LEU A 380 -15.79 -9.11 -2.98
N THR A 381 -16.05 -10.27 -3.58
CA THR A 381 -15.02 -11.13 -4.17
C THR A 381 -15.25 -11.28 -5.67
N MET A 382 -14.23 -10.97 -6.45
CA MET A 382 -14.07 -11.45 -7.83
C MET A 382 -13.48 -12.87 -7.78
N PRO A 383 -14.12 -13.88 -8.38
CA PRO A 383 -13.61 -15.24 -8.38
C PRO A 383 -12.31 -15.35 -9.18
N SER A 384 -11.51 -16.36 -8.86
CA SER A 384 -10.36 -16.76 -9.67
C SER A 384 -10.82 -17.41 -10.98
N PHE A 385 -10.07 -17.18 -12.05
CA PHE A 385 -10.28 -17.85 -13.34
C PHE A 385 -9.08 -18.67 -13.80
N GLY A 386 -7.97 -18.68 -13.04
CA GLY A 386 -6.80 -19.50 -13.36
C GLY A 386 -7.11 -20.99 -13.47
N TRP A 387 -8.00 -21.50 -12.62
CA TRP A 387 -8.53 -22.87 -12.66
C TRP A 387 -9.43 -23.19 -13.86
N ARG A 388 -9.91 -22.18 -14.60
CA ARG A 388 -10.89 -22.35 -15.68
C ARG A 388 -10.35 -21.98 -17.06
N LEU A 389 -9.38 -21.08 -17.12
CA LEU A 389 -8.85 -20.51 -18.35
C LEU A 389 -7.36 -20.83 -18.51
N ASP A 390 -7.00 -21.33 -19.69
CA ASP A 390 -5.60 -21.48 -20.10
C ASP A 390 -4.91 -20.13 -20.36
N ASP A 391 -3.61 -20.15 -20.61
CA ASP A 391 -2.83 -18.92 -20.79
C ASP A 391 -3.25 -18.11 -22.02
N GLN A 392 -3.71 -18.77 -23.09
CA GLN A 392 -4.18 -18.09 -24.30
C GLN A 392 -5.54 -17.44 -24.06
N GLN A 393 -6.46 -18.14 -23.40
CA GLN A 393 -7.78 -17.64 -23.05
C GLN A 393 -7.70 -16.43 -22.10
N VAL A 394 -6.80 -16.48 -21.10
CA VAL A 394 -6.54 -15.33 -20.22
C VAL A 394 -5.96 -14.16 -21.01
N ALA A 395 -5.01 -14.40 -21.94
CA ALA A 395 -4.47 -13.35 -22.79
C ALA A 395 -5.55 -12.72 -23.68
N ASP A 396 -6.42 -13.53 -24.27
CA ASP A 396 -7.50 -13.07 -25.15
C ASP A 396 -8.52 -12.21 -24.41
N VAL A 397 -9.02 -12.66 -23.24
CA VAL A 397 -9.97 -11.87 -22.45
C VAL A 397 -9.33 -10.59 -21.89
N THR A 398 -8.05 -10.66 -21.51
CA THR A 398 -7.29 -9.49 -21.06
C THR A 398 -7.16 -8.45 -22.18
N ASN A 399 -6.80 -8.90 -23.39
CA ASN A 399 -6.72 -8.04 -24.58
C ASN A 399 -8.08 -7.45 -24.96
N PHE A 400 -9.15 -8.24 -24.88
CA PHE A 400 -10.51 -7.76 -25.11
C PHE A 400 -10.85 -6.61 -24.15
N ILE A 401 -10.60 -6.77 -22.85
CA ILE A 401 -10.84 -5.73 -21.83
C ILE A 401 -9.97 -4.48 -22.10
N ARG A 402 -8.69 -4.67 -22.43
CA ARG A 402 -7.70 -3.60 -22.65
C ARG A 402 -7.89 -2.80 -23.95
N THR A 403 -8.74 -3.28 -24.85
CA THR A 403 -9.04 -2.64 -26.15
C THR A 403 -10.53 -2.28 -26.32
N SER A 404 -11.35 -2.55 -25.30
CA SER A 404 -12.78 -2.27 -25.31
C SER A 404 -13.14 -0.94 -24.65
N TRP A 405 -14.30 -0.40 -25.02
CA TRP A 405 -14.90 0.81 -24.42
C TRP A 405 -14.01 2.06 -24.42
N GLY A 406 -13.04 2.12 -25.35
CA GLY A 406 -12.09 3.22 -25.48
C GLY A 406 -10.76 3.00 -24.77
N ASN A 407 -10.59 1.86 -24.10
CA ASN A 407 -9.29 1.45 -23.57
C ASN A 407 -8.31 1.21 -24.73
N ASN A 408 -7.03 1.54 -24.51
CA ASN A 408 -6.00 1.41 -25.54
C ASN A 408 -4.62 1.05 -24.94
N ALA A 409 -4.52 -0.13 -24.34
CA ALA A 409 -3.29 -0.54 -23.67
C ALA A 409 -2.49 -1.55 -24.51
N PRO A 410 -1.16 -1.73 -24.28
CA PRO A 410 -0.36 -2.74 -24.96
C PRO A 410 -0.97 -4.14 -24.83
N ALA A 411 -0.82 -4.93 -25.90
CA ALA A 411 -1.32 -6.30 -25.97
C ALA A 411 -0.55 -7.24 -25.04
N VAL A 412 -1.25 -8.23 -24.52
CA VAL A 412 -0.75 -9.31 -23.65
C VAL A 412 -0.64 -10.59 -24.46
N SER A 413 0.48 -11.29 -24.33
CA SER A 413 0.66 -12.63 -24.93
C SER A 413 0.36 -13.74 -23.94
N ALA A 414 0.05 -14.94 -24.43
CA ALA A 414 -0.04 -16.14 -23.58
C ALA A 414 1.27 -16.38 -22.79
N SER A 415 2.41 -16.01 -23.36
CA SER A 415 3.71 -16.14 -22.67
C SER A 415 3.83 -15.21 -21.47
N ASP A 416 3.18 -14.05 -21.50
CA ASP A 416 3.16 -13.12 -20.37
C ASP A 416 2.27 -13.66 -19.25
N VAL A 417 1.13 -14.27 -19.61
CA VAL A 417 0.27 -14.98 -18.65
C VAL A 417 1.03 -16.14 -18.00
N ALA A 418 1.71 -16.97 -18.79
CA ALA A 418 2.49 -18.09 -18.29
C ALA A 418 3.58 -17.66 -17.28
N LYS A 419 4.23 -16.51 -17.52
CA LYS A 419 5.22 -15.94 -16.58
C LYS A 419 4.55 -15.57 -15.26
N VAL A 420 3.43 -14.85 -15.30
CA VAL A 420 2.68 -14.44 -14.10
C VAL A 420 2.19 -15.68 -13.33
N ARG A 421 1.56 -16.63 -14.02
CA ARG A 421 1.06 -17.87 -13.40
C ARG A 421 2.19 -18.65 -12.70
N LYS A 422 3.37 -18.72 -13.31
CA LYS A 422 4.54 -19.38 -12.71
C LYS A 422 5.04 -18.64 -11.46
N SER A 423 5.06 -17.31 -11.46
CA SER A 423 5.49 -16.53 -10.29
C SER A 423 4.53 -16.63 -9.10
N LEU A 424 3.28 -17.04 -9.32
CA LEU A 424 2.23 -17.12 -8.29
C LEU A 424 1.98 -18.55 -7.77
N SER A 425 2.86 -19.50 -8.10
CA SER A 425 2.66 -20.96 -7.90
C SER A 425 2.43 -21.45 -6.45
N HIS A 426 2.37 -20.58 -5.44
CA HIS A 426 2.06 -20.93 -4.06
C HIS A 426 0.55 -21.17 -3.79
N ASP A 427 -0.35 -20.82 -4.74
CA ASP A 427 -1.80 -21.14 -4.68
C ASP A 427 -2.26 -21.97 -5.89
N GLU A 428 -1.82 -23.23 -5.96
CA GLU A 428 -2.07 -24.13 -7.09
C GLU A 428 -3.57 -24.29 -7.44
N LYS A 429 -4.47 -24.17 -6.45
CA LYS A 429 -5.92 -24.33 -6.66
C LYS A 429 -6.54 -23.13 -7.36
N ALA A 430 -6.16 -21.91 -6.98
CA ALA A 430 -6.62 -20.71 -7.69
C ALA A 430 -5.95 -20.59 -9.07
N MET A 431 -4.70 -21.04 -9.17
CA MET A 431 -3.86 -20.92 -10.36
C MET A 431 -4.15 -21.90 -11.47
N GLY A 432 -4.77 -23.05 -11.25
CA GLY A 432 -5.11 -23.97 -12.34
C GLY A 432 -3.92 -24.43 -13.17
N ASN A 433 -4.13 -24.65 -14.46
CA ASN A 433 -3.12 -25.20 -15.37
C ASN A 433 -3.16 -24.51 -16.75
N ALA A 434 -2.00 -24.40 -17.40
CA ALA A 434 -1.93 -23.93 -18.78
C ALA A 434 -2.50 -24.95 -19.79
N ASP A 435 -2.56 -26.23 -19.42
CA ASP A 435 -3.19 -27.30 -20.18
C ASP A 435 -4.66 -27.42 -19.78
N ILE A 436 -5.56 -27.04 -20.68
CA ILE A 436 -7.01 -27.08 -20.47
C ILE A 436 -7.51 -28.48 -20.05
N SER A 437 -6.83 -29.55 -20.48
CA SER A 437 -7.20 -30.94 -20.14
C SER A 437 -6.89 -31.31 -18.68
N LYS A 438 -6.06 -30.50 -18.01
CA LYS A 438 -5.67 -30.66 -16.61
C LYS A 438 -6.40 -29.70 -15.68
N LEU A 439 -7.27 -28.86 -16.22
CA LEU A 439 -8.11 -27.99 -15.40
C LEU A 439 -9.15 -28.83 -14.63
N PRO A 440 -9.51 -28.43 -13.40
CA PRO A 440 -10.57 -29.09 -12.64
C PRO A 440 -11.85 -29.12 -13.47
N THR A 441 -12.48 -30.30 -13.56
CA THR A 441 -13.86 -30.40 -14.08
C THR A 441 -14.80 -29.79 -13.03
N PRO A 442 -15.81 -29.00 -13.44
CA PRO A 442 -16.66 -28.23 -12.55
C PRO A 442 -17.45 -29.08 -11.54
#